data_AF-U9T0V0-F1
#
_entry.id   AF-U9T0V0-F1
#
_cell.length_a   1.000
_cell.length_b   1.000
_cell.length_c   1.000
_cell.angle_alpha   90.00
_cell.angle_beta   90.00
_cell.angle_gamma   90.00
#
_symmetry.space_group_name_H-M   'P 1'
#
loop_
_entity.id
_entity.type
_entity.pdbx_description
1 polymer ?
#
loop_
_entity_poly.entity_id
_entity_poly.type
_entity_poly.pdbx_seq_one_letter_code
_entity_poly.pdbx_strand_id
1 'polypeptide(L)'
;MLTGKRSYSMTAYFNTISDEKFDHQSARQMIYFKTRRKEIEDTPLNEPLSHDMLTSMIIKNTLRDGNYIETDEANRSMTDSEIRVNLLDRISNGMHKINF
;
A
#
# COMPACT_ATOMS: atom_id res chain seq x y z
N MET A 1 -1.56 -17.28 -47.14
CA MET A 1 -1.99 -16.09 -46.35
C MET A 1 -1.35 -16.18 -44.97
N LEU A 2 -0.26 -15.43 -44.75
CA LEU A 2 0.42 -15.38 -43.45
C LEU A 2 -0.45 -14.54 -42.51
N THR A 3 -0.93 -15.17 -41.44
CA THR A 3 -1.74 -14.50 -40.43
C THR A 3 -0.91 -13.43 -39.74
N GLY A 4 -1.35 -12.17 -39.86
CA GLY A 4 -0.69 -11.02 -39.24
C GLY A 4 -0.74 -11.12 -37.72
N LYS A 5 0.26 -11.79 -37.13
CA LYS A 5 0.49 -11.77 -35.69
C LYS A 5 1.60 -10.78 -35.40
N ARG A 6 1.16 -9.56 -35.06
CA ARG A 6 1.85 -8.45 -34.39
C ARG A 6 3.34 -8.71 -34.08
N SER A 7 4.23 -8.22 -34.93
CA SER A 7 5.65 -8.09 -34.57
C SER A 7 5.77 -6.88 -33.63
N TYR A 8 5.65 -7.11 -32.33
CA TYR A 8 5.90 -6.06 -31.33
C TYR A 8 7.39 -5.74 -31.33
N SER A 9 7.73 -4.44 -31.36
CA SER A 9 9.08 -3.98 -31.04
C SER A 9 9.49 -4.55 -29.67
N MET A 10 10.76 -4.94 -29.50
CA MET A 10 11.28 -5.39 -28.21
C MET A 10 10.95 -4.41 -27.08
N THR A 11 10.93 -3.11 -27.37
CA THR A 11 10.53 -2.07 -26.41
C THR A 11 9.06 -2.16 -26.02
N ALA A 12 8.16 -2.40 -26.99
CA ALA A 12 6.73 -2.56 -26.73
C ALA A 12 6.47 -3.80 -25.87
N TYR A 13 7.18 -4.90 -26.12
CA TYR A 13 7.10 -6.13 -25.31
C TYR A 13 7.55 -5.90 -23.87
N PHE A 14 8.70 -5.24 -23.67
CA PHE A 14 9.19 -4.93 -22.32
C PHE A 14 8.25 -3.99 -21.56
N ASN A 15 7.70 -2.98 -22.23
CA ASN A 15 6.72 -2.08 -21.62
C ASN A 15 5.47 -2.85 -21.20
N THR A 16 4.90 -3.69 -22.09
CA THR A 16 3.71 -4.48 -21.75
C THR A 16 3.93 -5.42 -20.56
N ILE A 17 5.09 -6.08 -20.48
CA ILE A 17 5.40 -6.94 -19.33
C ILE A 17 5.62 -6.12 -18.06
N SER A 18 6.25 -4.95 -18.18
CA SER A 18 6.48 -4.08 -17.03
C SER A 18 5.16 -3.54 -16.47
N ASP A 19 4.25 -3.12 -17.35
CA ASP A 19 2.91 -2.67 -17.01
C ASP A 19 2.09 -3.81 -16.37
N GLU A 20 2.07 -5.01 -16.97
CA GLU A 20 1.38 -6.18 -16.39
C GLU A 20 1.93 -6.57 -15.02
N LYS A 21 3.26 -6.53 -14.83
CA LYS A 21 3.90 -6.80 -13.54
C LYS A 21 3.54 -5.75 -12.50
N PHE A 22 3.54 -4.48 -12.89
CA PHE A 22 3.16 -3.38 -12.02
C PHE A 22 1.69 -3.49 -11.60
N ASP A 23 0.80 -3.78 -12.55
CA ASP A 23 -0.62 -3.98 -12.29
C ASP A 23 -0.88 -5.16 -11.34
N HIS A 24 -0.24 -6.30 -11.60
CA HIS A 24 -0.36 -7.47 -10.72
C HIS A 24 0.18 -7.18 -9.31
N GLN A 25 1.30 -6.45 -9.19
CA GLN A 25 1.84 -6.03 -7.90
C GLN A 25 0.92 -5.03 -7.19
N SER A 26 0.32 -4.09 -7.92
CA SER A 26 -0.62 -3.11 -7.37
C SER A 26 -1.91 -3.77 -6.86
N ALA A 27 -2.39 -4.80 -7.58
CA ALA A 27 -3.55 -5.60 -7.20
C ALA A 27 -3.27 -6.44 -5.94
N ARG A 28 -2.09 -7.07 -5.85
CA ARG A 28 -1.67 -7.79 -4.64
C ARG A 28 -1.59 -6.88 -3.42
N GLN A 29 -1.00 -5.69 -3.58
CA GLN A 29 -0.94 -4.69 -2.50
C GLN A 29 -2.35 -4.26 -2.07
N MET A 30 -3.26 -4.02 -3.03
CA MET A 30 -4.65 -3.68 -2.71
C MET A 30 -5.34 -4.78 -1.90
N ILE A 31 -5.22 -6.04 -2.33
CA ILE A 31 -5.81 -7.18 -1.61
C ILE A 31 -5.24 -7.25 -0.19
N TYR A 32 -3.92 -7.13 -0.04
CA TYR A 32 -3.26 -7.15 1.26
C TYR A 32 -3.78 -6.05 2.20
N PHE A 33 -3.90 -4.80 1.73
CA PHE A 33 -4.43 -3.70 2.54
C PHE A 33 -5.88 -3.91 2.96
N LYS A 34 -6.73 -4.39 2.04
CA LYS A 34 -8.14 -4.68 2.34
C LYS A 34 -8.29 -5.79 3.37
N THR A 35 -7.55 -6.88 3.21
CA THR A 35 -7.54 -7.98 4.17
C THR A 35 -7.11 -7.49 5.55
N ARG A 36 -6.04 -6.69 5.62
CA ARG A 36 -5.52 -6.19 6.89
C ARG A 36 -6.49 -5.23 7.60
N ARG A 37 -7.19 -4.36 6.86
CA ARG A 37 -8.24 -3.52 7.46
C ARG A 37 -9.36 -4.36 8.05
N LYS A 38 -9.80 -5.38 7.32
CA LYS A 38 -10.83 -6.29 7.80
C LYS A 38 -10.40 -7.03 9.07
N GLU A 39 -9.17 -7.52 9.13
CA GLU A 39 -8.62 -8.13 10.35
C GLU A 39 -8.66 -7.17 11.56
N ILE A 40 -8.31 -5.90 11.36
CA ILE A 40 -8.32 -4.87 12.41
C ILE A 40 -9.76 -4.54 12.86
N GLU A 41 -10.70 -4.47 11.93
CA GLU A 41 -12.13 -4.25 12.20
C GLU A 41 -12.76 -5.42 12.96
N ASP A 42 -12.40 -6.65 12.58
CA ASP A 42 -12.91 -7.88 13.19
C ASP A 42 -12.25 -8.18 14.56
N THR A 43 -11.07 -7.61 14.85
CA THR A 43 -10.39 -7.75 16.14
C THR A 43 -11.07 -6.87 17.21
N PRO A 44 -11.42 -7.37 18.41
CA PRO A 44 -11.98 -6.57 19.52
C PRO A 44 -11.06 -5.46 20.06
N LEU A 45 -11.62 -4.41 20.70
CA LEU A 45 -10.84 -3.22 21.16
C LEU A 45 -9.76 -3.53 22.19
N ASN A 46 -10.03 -4.51 23.04
CA ASN A 46 -9.15 -4.99 24.11
C ASN A 46 -8.11 -6.03 23.65
N GLU A 47 -8.17 -6.46 22.39
CA GLU A 47 -7.22 -7.41 21.84
C GLU A 47 -6.06 -6.72 21.13
N PRO A 48 -4.84 -7.25 21.25
CA PRO A 48 -3.65 -6.66 20.64
C PRO A 48 -3.66 -6.85 19.13
N LEU A 49 -3.16 -5.84 18.41
CA LEU A 49 -2.85 -5.93 16.98
C LEU A 49 -1.35 -6.13 16.77
N SER A 50 -0.99 -6.61 15.57
CA SER A 50 0.41 -6.71 15.13
C SER A 50 1.10 -5.34 15.15
N HIS A 51 2.31 -5.23 15.71
CA HIS A 51 3.06 -3.98 15.77
C HIS A 51 3.94 -3.78 14.51
N ASP A 52 3.29 -3.81 13.34
CA ASP A 52 3.95 -3.58 12.06
C ASP A 52 3.57 -2.21 11.46
N MET A 53 4.39 -1.77 10.48
CA MET A 53 4.24 -0.45 9.87
C MET A 53 2.86 -0.24 9.23
N LEU A 54 2.28 -1.27 8.60
CA LEU A 54 0.97 -1.15 7.96
C LEU A 54 -0.11 -0.98 9.03
N THR A 55 -0.04 -1.75 10.11
CA THR A 55 -0.98 -1.64 11.22
C THR A 55 -0.91 -0.25 11.85
N SER A 56 0.29 0.27 12.14
CA SER A 56 0.45 1.64 12.66
C SER A 56 -0.11 2.71 11.72
N MET A 57 0.02 2.55 10.41
CA MET A 57 -0.55 3.48 9.42
C MET A 57 -2.07 3.39 9.35
N ILE A 58 -2.64 2.18 9.40
CA ILE A 58 -4.09 1.96 9.36
C ILE A 58 -4.76 2.53 10.61
N ILE A 59 -4.21 2.25 11.81
CA ILE A 59 -4.85 2.67 13.07
C ILE A 59 -4.54 4.12 13.44
N LYS A 60 -3.68 4.81 12.69
CA LYS A 60 -3.34 6.22 12.95
C LYS A 60 -4.62 7.06 13.02
N ASN A 61 -4.71 7.93 14.02
CA ASN A 61 -5.87 8.80 14.28
C ASN A 61 -7.18 8.03 14.59
N THR A 62 -7.08 6.77 15.01
CA THR A 62 -8.22 5.99 15.54
C THR A 62 -8.04 5.76 17.04
N LEU A 63 -9.10 5.32 17.73
CA LEU A 63 -9.06 4.91 19.13
C LEU A 63 -8.03 3.81 19.44
N ARG A 64 -7.54 3.09 18.42
CA ARG A 64 -6.50 2.08 18.57
C ARG A 64 -5.08 2.64 18.49
N ASP A 65 -4.90 3.90 18.09
CA ASP A 65 -3.61 4.57 18.17
C ASP A 65 -3.28 4.83 19.65
N GLY A 66 -2.15 4.32 20.13
CA GLY A 66 -1.70 4.57 21.50
C GLY A 66 -1.45 6.06 21.80
N ASN A 67 -1.30 6.89 20.75
CA ASN A 67 -1.17 8.34 20.85
C ASN A 67 -2.43 9.07 20.35
N TYR A 68 -3.60 8.43 20.38
CA TYR A 68 -4.84 9.06 19.96
C TYR A 68 -5.14 10.30 20.80
N ILE A 69 -5.30 11.43 20.11
CA ILE A 69 -5.81 12.67 20.67
C ILE A 69 -7.16 12.88 19.99
N GLU A 70 -8.22 12.99 20.78
CA GLU A 70 -9.54 13.33 20.26
C GLU A 70 -9.49 14.77 19.72
N THR A 71 -9.64 14.91 18.40
CA THR A 71 -9.65 16.22 17.72
C THR A 71 -10.98 16.41 17.00
N ASP A 72 -11.33 17.67 16.73
CA ASP A 72 -12.48 18.04 15.89
C ASP A 72 -12.27 17.70 14.39
N GLU A 73 -11.08 17.21 14.00
CA GLU A 73 -10.83 16.70 12.66
C GLU A 73 -11.36 15.27 12.48
N ALA A 74 -11.57 14.87 11.23
CA ALA A 74 -12.06 13.54 10.91
C ALA A 74 -11.12 12.46 11.49
N ASN A 75 -11.55 11.81 12.58
CA ASN A 75 -10.91 10.67 13.25
C ASN A 75 -10.97 9.38 12.41
N ARG A 76 -10.77 9.51 11.10
CA ARG A 76 -10.78 8.42 10.13
C ARG A 76 -9.38 7.82 10.02
N SER A 77 -9.33 6.51 9.84
CA SER A 77 -8.10 5.83 9.44
C SER A 77 -7.59 6.34 8.09
N MET A 78 -6.30 6.13 7.87
CA MET A 78 -5.64 6.47 6.62
C MET A 78 -6.19 5.59 5.46
N THR A 79 -6.49 6.21 4.32
CA THR A 79 -6.96 5.52 3.10
C THR A 79 -5.83 4.73 2.43
N ASP A 80 -6.19 3.81 1.53
CA ASP A 80 -5.20 3.03 0.76
C ASP A 80 -4.25 3.89 -0.06
N SER A 81 -4.75 5.01 -0.59
CA SER A 81 -3.94 5.95 -1.36
C SER A 81 -2.91 6.65 -0.48
N GLU A 82 -3.37 7.18 0.66
CA GLU A 82 -2.49 7.85 1.64
C GLU A 82 -1.43 6.89 2.20
N ILE A 83 -1.79 5.63 2.48
CA ILE A 83 -0.82 4.61 2.91
C ILE A 83 0.21 4.32 1.81
N ARG A 84 -0.22 4.18 0.54
CA ARG A 84 0.69 3.95 -0.59
C ARG A 84 1.67 5.10 -0.76
N VAL A 85 1.20 6.34 -0.71
CA VAL A 85 2.05 7.54 -0.81
C VAL A 85 3.05 7.56 0.34
N ASN A 86 2.61 7.40 1.59
CA ASN A 86 3.50 7.39 2.74
C ASN A 86 4.53 6.26 2.72
N LEU A 87 4.17 5.08 2.20
CA LEU A 87 5.10 3.96 2.03
C LEU A 87 6.16 4.28 0.97
N LEU A 88 5.76 4.83 -0.17
CA LEU A 88 6.67 5.24 -1.25
C LEU A 88 7.61 6.36 -0.81
N ASP A 89 7.10 7.35 -0.08
CA ASP A 89 7.90 8.45 0.45
C ASP A 89 8.92 7.95 1.48
N ARG A 90 8.53 7.04 2.39
CA ARG A 90 9.47 6.45 3.37
C ARG A 90 10.57 5.63 2.70
N ILE A 91 10.25 4.85 1.67
CA ILE A 91 11.25 4.07 0.93
C ILE A 91 12.21 5.01 0.21
N SER A 92 11.68 6.00 -0.51
CA SER A 92 12.49 6.97 -1.28
C SER A 92 13.41 7.77 -0.36
N ASN A 93 12.89 8.30 0.76
CA ASN A 93 13.67 9.06 1.72
C ASN A 93 14.68 8.21 2.51
N GLY A 94 14.38 6.92 2.74
CA GLY A 94 15.33 5.96 3.31
C GLY A 94 16.52 5.67 2.39
N MET A 95 16.29 5.64 1.07
CA MET A 95 17.34 5.40 0.07
C MET A 95 18.24 6.63 -0.14
N HIS A 96 17.70 7.85 -0.09
CA HIS A 96 18.50 9.08 -0.28
C HIS A 96 19.50 9.37 0.85
N LYS A 97 19.40 8.70 2.01
CA LYS A 97 20.28 8.91 3.16
C LYS A 97 21.51 7.98 3.22
N ILE A 98 21.65 7.05 2.29
CA ILE A 98 22.86 6.22 2.17
C ILE A 98 23.85 6.95 1.24
N ASN A 99 24.49 8.00 1.76
CA ASN A 99 25.68 8.58 1.12
C ASN A 99 26.92 7.87 1.70
N PHE A 100 27.75 7.33 0.81
CA PHE A 100 29.10 6.84 1.14
C PHE A 100 30.03 8.00 1.51
#